data_AF-A0A7C4YM75-F1
#
_entry.id   AF-A0A7C4YM75-F1
#
_cell.length_a   1.000
_cell.length_b   1.000
_cell.length_c   1.000
_cell.angle_alpha   90.00
_cell.angle_beta   90.00
_cell.angle_gamma   90.00
#
_symmetry.space_group_name_H-M   'P 1'
#
loop_
_entity.id
_entity.type
_entity.pdbx_description
1 polymer ?
#
loop_
_entity_poly.entity_id
_entity_poly.type
_entity_poly.pdbx_seq_one_letter_code
_entity_poly.pdbx_strand_id
1 'polypeptide(L)'
;MIWIFGTRHCGKVDHLPGLFYVTSSFFHIQFVPLIPTGSVLLLDDGSERGVQVGMSGKSVLFAYLRAACILGGIGLIIAGVLFFSNQEILPAIVLIAMGVAGVVFFFATFKLARPSPDRALHLAEQIGIPPELVAQYFVQNNIPLPEDFDDRYGGVQEVEAVDDREEYDARGNESRRRYYD
;
A
#
# COMPACT_ATOMS: atom_id res chain seq x y z
N MET A 1 -4.63 -33.89 11.14
CA MET A 1 -4.25 -32.46 11.15
C MET A 1 -3.97 -32.05 9.72
N ILE A 2 -4.71 -31.08 9.19
CA ILE A 2 -4.43 -30.48 7.88
C ILE A 2 -3.54 -29.27 8.15
N TRP A 3 -2.34 -29.26 7.55
CA TRP A 3 -1.41 -28.15 7.61
C TRP A 3 -1.58 -27.32 6.33
N ILE A 4 -1.94 -26.04 6.47
CA ILE A 4 -2.09 -25.11 5.35
C ILE A 4 -0.79 -24.30 5.23
N PHE A 5 -0.06 -24.49 4.12
CA PHE A 5 1.16 -23.76 3.78
C PHE A 5 1.04 -23.14 2.39
N GLY A 6 1.76 -22.03 2.17
CA GLY A 6 1.73 -21.30 0.90
C GLY A 6 2.53 -20.01 0.96
N THR A 7 2.50 -19.26 -0.14
CA THR A 7 3.05 -17.91 -0.22
C THR A 7 1.91 -16.91 -0.35
N ARG A 8 2.01 -15.80 0.37
CA ARG A 8 1.04 -14.71 0.29
C ARG A 8 1.73 -13.37 0.25
N HIS A 9 1.19 -12.46 -0.55
CA HIS A 9 1.59 -11.05 -0.57
C HIS A 9 1.04 -10.33 0.66
N CYS A 10 1.94 -9.86 1.51
CA CYS A 10 1.64 -9.11 2.73
C CYS A 10 2.44 -7.81 2.77
N GLY A 11 2.04 -6.90 3.67
CA GLY A 11 2.81 -5.68 3.93
C GLY A 11 2.83 -4.73 2.75
N LYS A 12 1.66 -4.30 2.26
CA LYS A 12 1.58 -3.19 1.29
C LYS A 12 2.33 -1.98 1.85
N VAL A 13 3.34 -1.54 1.12
CA VAL A 13 4.16 -0.35 1.37
C VAL A 13 4.38 0.38 0.05
N ASP A 14 4.85 1.63 0.12
CA ASP A 14 5.14 2.44 -1.06
C ASP A 14 3.92 2.55 -1.99
N HIS A 15 2.72 2.67 -1.42
CA HIS A 15 1.47 2.69 -2.18
C HIS A 15 1.22 4.07 -2.77
N LEU A 16 1.14 4.13 -4.10
CA LEU A 16 0.57 5.24 -4.86
C LEU A 16 -0.81 4.79 -5.38
N PRO A 17 -1.90 5.28 -4.78
CA PRO A 17 -3.26 4.96 -5.18
C PRO A 17 -3.47 5.14 -6.69
N GLY A 18 -3.96 4.09 -7.35
CA GLY A 18 -4.25 4.09 -8.79
C GLY A 18 -3.03 3.93 -9.71
N LEU A 19 -1.82 3.82 -9.16
CA LEU A 19 -0.59 3.57 -9.93
C LEU A 19 0.00 2.20 -9.56
N PHE A 20 0.57 2.07 -8.36
CA PHE A 20 1.25 0.84 -7.93
C PHE A 20 1.44 0.77 -6.41
N TYR A 21 1.78 -0.43 -5.93
CA TYR A 21 2.25 -0.65 -4.56
C TYR A 21 3.30 -1.75 -4.50
N VAL A 22 4.18 -1.68 -3.50
CA VAL A 22 5.13 -2.75 -3.21
C VAL A 22 4.54 -3.66 -2.14
N THR A 23 4.64 -4.97 -2.36
CA THR A 23 4.27 -5.98 -1.37
C THR A 23 5.41 -6.97 -1.17
N SER A 24 5.52 -7.54 0.03
CA SER A 24 6.46 -8.63 0.29
C SER A 24 5.73 -9.97 0.26
N SER A 25 6.29 -10.93 -0.48
CA SER A 25 5.84 -12.31 -0.48
C SER A 25 6.37 -13.00 0.77
N PHE A 26 5.48 -13.56 1.59
CA PHE A 26 5.86 -14.33 2.76
C PHE A 26 5.46 -15.79 2.60
N PHE A 27 6.34 -16.69 2.99
CA PHE A 27 5.98 -18.06 3.27
C PHE A 27 5.22 -18.10 4.60
N HIS A 28 4.02 -18.70 4.58
CA HIS A 28 3.17 -18.80 5.75
C HIS A 28 2.86 -20.24 6.12
N ILE A 29 2.72 -20.49 7.43
CA ILE A 29 2.18 -21.73 7.99
C ILE A 29 1.00 -21.34 8.87
N GLN A 30 -0.18 -21.95 8.65
CA GLN A 30 -1.39 -21.63 9.42
C GLN A 30 -1.71 -20.13 9.43
N PHE A 31 -1.58 -19.47 8.28
CA PHE A 31 -1.80 -18.03 8.09
C PHE A 31 -0.83 -17.10 8.84
N VAL A 32 0.20 -17.64 9.51
CA VAL A 32 1.26 -16.84 10.12
C VAL A 32 2.39 -16.66 9.11
N PRO A 33 2.69 -15.42 8.67
CA PRO A 33 3.82 -15.16 7.78
C PRO A 33 5.14 -15.33 8.56
N LEU A 34 5.95 -16.31 8.18
CA LEU A 34 7.17 -16.67 8.89
C LEU A 34 8.41 -16.10 8.24
N ILE A 35 8.59 -16.33 6.93
CA ILE A 35 9.83 -16.00 6.22
C ILE A 35 9.50 -15.15 4.99
N PRO A 36 10.10 -13.95 4.85
CA PRO A 36 10.00 -13.18 3.62
C PRO A 36 10.78 -13.88 2.51
N THR A 37 10.13 -14.08 1.38
CA THR A 37 10.68 -14.77 0.20
C THR A 37 11.07 -13.81 -0.93
N GLY A 38 10.50 -12.60 -0.93
CA GLY A 38 10.82 -11.57 -1.91
C GLY A 38 9.90 -10.36 -1.80
N SER A 39 10.13 -9.37 -2.65
CA SER A 39 9.25 -8.22 -2.82
C SER A 39 8.80 -8.12 -4.28
N VAL A 40 7.54 -7.76 -4.48
CA VAL A 40 6.92 -7.61 -5.79
C VAL A 40 6.27 -6.24 -5.85
N LEU A 41 6.55 -5.51 -6.92
CA LEU A 41 5.88 -4.26 -7.28
C LEU A 41 4.68 -4.61 -8.15
N LEU A 42 3.47 -4.31 -7.69
CA LEU A 42 2.21 -4.61 -8.36
C LEU A 42 1.52 -3.32 -8.80
N LEU A 43 0.85 -3.36 -9.95
CA LEU A 43 0.00 -2.27 -10.40
C LEU A 43 -1.31 -2.22 -9.58
N ASP A 44 -1.82 -1.02 -9.34
CA ASP A 44 -3.09 -0.80 -8.61
C ASP A 44 -4.30 -0.77 -9.55
N ASP A 45 -4.26 -1.54 -10.63
CA ASP A 45 -5.30 -1.68 -11.66
C ASP A 45 -6.12 -2.97 -11.50
N GLY A 46 -5.84 -3.75 -10.45
CA GLY A 46 -6.44 -5.07 -10.22
C GLY A 46 -5.81 -6.19 -11.04
N SER A 47 -4.78 -5.92 -11.83
CA SER A 47 -4.00 -6.96 -12.49
C SER A 47 -2.96 -7.57 -11.53
N GLU A 48 -2.72 -8.88 -11.62
CA GLU A 48 -1.63 -9.54 -10.88
C GLU A 48 -0.25 -9.35 -11.57
N ARG A 49 -0.14 -8.36 -12.47
CA ARG A 49 1.11 -8.06 -13.16
C ARG A 49 2.04 -7.35 -12.18
N GLY A 50 3.16 -8.00 -11.87
CA GLY A 50 4.16 -7.43 -10.99
C GLY A 50 5.58 -7.77 -11.37
N VAL A 51 6.48 -6.83 -11.06
CA VAL A 51 7.93 -6.98 -11.25
C VAL A 51 8.55 -7.36 -9.92
N GLN A 52 9.41 -8.38 -9.91
CA GLN A 52 10.18 -8.71 -8.72
C GLN A 52 11.18 -7.59 -8.44
N VAL A 53 11.11 -7.03 -7.24
CA VAL A 53 12.04 -6.01 -6.76
C VAL A 53 12.92 -6.64 -5.70
N GLY A 54 14.18 -6.20 -5.61
CA GLY A 54 15.07 -6.60 -4.52
C GLY A 54 14.40 -6.44 -3.15
N MET A 55 14.74 -7.32 -2.20
CA MET A 55 14.10 -7.32 -0.88
C MET A 55 14.13 -5.94 -0.23
N SER A 56 12.96 -5.34 -0.04
CA SER A 56 12.82 -4.09 0.69
C SER A 56 12.79 -4.40 2.19
N GLY A 57 13.91 -4.19 2.88
CA GLY A 57 13.98 -4.36 4.34
C GLY A 57 12.92 -3.54 5.09
N LYS A 58 12.53 -2.37 4.55
CA LYS A 58 11.41 -1.57 5.06
C LYS A 58 10.09 -2.35 5.00
N SER A 59 9.78 -2.98 3.87
CA SER A 59 8.55 -3.77 3.70
C SER A 59 8.48 -4.93 4.68
N VAL A 60 9.59 -5.65 4.85
CA VAL A 60 9.70 -6.77 5.79
C VAL A 60 9.48 -6.30 7.24
N LEU A 61 10.13 -5.20 7.63
CA LEU A 61 9.95 -4.61 8.97
C LEU A 61 8.50 -4.21 9.23
N PHE A 62 7.85 -3.52 8.28
CA PHE A 62 6.44 -3.12 8.42
C PHE A 62 5.51 -4.32 8.49
N ALA A 63 5.79 -5.40 7.76
CA ALA A 63 5.02 -6.63 7.85
C ALA A 63 5.11 -7.27 9.24
N TYR A 64 6.32 -7.40 9.81
CA TYR A 64 6.50 -7.93 11.17
C TYR A 64 5.92 -7.01 12.23
N LEU A 65 6.09 -5.69 12.10
CA LEU A 65 5.51 -4.71 13.01
C LEU A 65 3.98 -4.83 13.04
N ARG A 66 3.35 -4.91 11.86
CA ARG A 66 1.91 -5.11 11.72
C ARG A 66 1.44 -6.44 12.33
N ALA A 67 2.18 -7.53 12.09
CA ALA A 67 1.90 -8.82 12.69
C ALA A 67 1.99 -8.77 14.23
N ALA A 68 3.05 -8.15 14.76
CA ALA A 68 3.23 -7.96 16.20
C ALA A 68 2.12 -7.12 16.83
N CYS A 69 1.66 -6.06 16.14
CA CYS A 69 0.56 -5.23 16.64
C CYS A 69 -0.77 -5.99 16.71
N ILE A 70 -1.10 -6.80 15.70
CA ILE A 70 -2.33 -7.61 15.71
C ILE A 70 -2.22 -8.71 16.76
N LEU A 71 -1.18 -9.56 16.67
CA LEU A 71 -1.05 -10.73 17.55
C LEU A 71 -0.83 -10.32 18.99
N GLY A 72 0.06 -9.34 19.22
CA GLY A 72 0.30 -8.76 20.55
C GLY A 72 -0.92 -8.01 21.08
N GLY A 73 -1.59 -7.21 20.24
CA GLY A 73 -2.79 -6.48 20.64
C GLY A 73 -3.92 -7.41 21.09
N ILE A 74 -4.22 -8.44 20.29
CA ILE A 74 -5.23 -9.46 20.62
C ILE A 74 -4.81 -10.23 21.89
N GLY A 75 -3.55 -10.65 21.98
CA GLY A 75 -3.03 -11.37 23.14
C GLY A 75 -3.14 -10.58 24.44
N LEU A 76 -2.82 -9.28 24.41
CA LEU A 76 -2.94 -8.37 25.55
C LEU A 76 -4.41 -8.17 25.96
N ILE A 77 -5.33 -8.04 25.00
CA ILE A 77 -6.77 -7.95 25.30
C ILE A 77 -7.26 -9.23 25.98
N ILE A 78 -6.93 -10.40 25.44
CA ILE A 78 -7.31 -11.70 26.03
C ILE A 78 -6.75 -11.82 27.44
N ALA A 79 -5.45 -11.53 27.63
CA ALA A 79 -4.82 -11.55 28.94
C ALA A 79 -5.54 -10.60 29.91
N GLY A 80 -5.81 -9.37 29.49
CA GLY A 80 -6.53 -8.40 30.31
C GLY A 80 -7.93 -8.87 30.73
N VAL A 81 -8.68 -9.54 29.84
CA VAL A 81 -9.97 -10.15 30.18
C VAL A 81 -9.82 -11.27 31.22
N LEU A 82 -8.77 -12.10 31.12
CA LEU A 82 -8.48 -13.14 32.11
C LEU A 82 -8.13 -12.54 33.49
N PHE A 83 -7.32 -11.48 33.52
CA PHE A 83 -7.01 -10.75 34.76
C PHE A 83 -8.25 -10.09 35.37
N PHE A 84 -9.15 -9.55 34.54
CA PHE A 84 -10.42 -9.00 34.99
C PHE A 84 -11.28 -10.06 35.68
N SER A 85 -11.31 -11.29 35.13
CA SER A 85 -12.03 -12.42 35.72
C SER A 85 -11.48 -12.84 37.10
N ASN A 86 -10.20 -12.55 37.39
CA ASN A 86 -9.56 -12.83 38.68
C ASN A 86 -9.69 -11.65 39.67
N GLN A 87 -10.52 -10.65 39.36
CA GLN A 87 -10.69 -9.41 40.12
C GLN A 87 -9.43 -8.53 40.25
N GLU A 88 -8.42 -8.75 39.41
CA GLU A 88 -7.24 -7.88 39.32
C GLU A 88 -7.50 -6.72 38.35
N ILE A 89 -8.28 -5.74 38.80
CA ILE A 89 -8.82 -4.66 37.94
C ILE A 89 -7.71 -3.81 37.30
N LEU A 90 -6.69 -3.41 38.08
CA LEU A 90 -5.64 -2.52 37.59
C LEU A 90 -4.82 -3.13 36.44
N PRO A 91 -4.22 -4.33 36.57
CA PRO A 91 -3.49 -4.94 35.46
C PRO A 91 -4.40 -5.27 34.28
N ALA A 92 -5.66 -5.64 34.53
CA ALA A 92 -6.63 -5.88 33.47
C ALA A 92 -6.84 -4.64 32.57
N ILE A 93 -7.12 -3.48 33.19
CA ILE A 93 -7.32 -2.22 32.45
C ILE A 93 -6.07 -1.84 31.67
N VAL A 94 -4.88 -1.96 32.29
CA VAL A 94 -3.60 -1.63 31.62
C VAL A 94 -3.37 -2.52 30.40
N LEU A 95 -3.55 -3.84 30.53
CA LEU A 95 -3.37 -4.78 29.42
C LEU A 95 -4.38 -4.53 28.28
N ILE A 96 -5.65 -4.32 28.61
CA ILE A 96 -6.69 -4.00 27.60
C ILE A 96 -6.35 -2.69 26.89
N ALA A 97 -5.99 -1.64 27.64
CA ALA A 97 -5.63 -0.35 27.06
C ALA A 97 -4.41 -0.45 26.14
N MET A 98 -3.37 -1.17 26.54
CA MET A 98 -2.20 -1.42 25.68
C MET A 98 -2.57 -2.23 24.43
N GLY A 99 -3.43 -3.24 24.56
CA GLY A 99 -3.88 -4.04 23.43
C GLY A 99 -4.69 -3.21 22.41
N VAL A 100 -5.60 -2.37 22.89
CA VAL A 100 -6.35 -1.41 22.05
C VAL A 100 -5.40 -0.41 21.40
N ALA A 101 -4.44 0.15 22.15
CA ALA A 101 -3.43 1.05 21.60
C ALA A 101 -2.60 0.37 20.48
N GLY A 102 -2.25 -0.92 20.63
CA GLY A 102 -1.58 -1.70 19.59
C GLY A 102 -2.41 -1.84 18.31
N VAL A 103 -3.73 -2.06 18.43
CA VAL A 103 -4.64 -2.11 17.27
C VAL A 103 -4.76 -0.74 16.59
N VAL A 104 -4.85 0.34 17.36
CA VAL A 104 -4.84 1.71 16.80
C VAL A 104 -3.52 1.99 16.08
N PHE A 105 -2.40 1.62 16.70
CA PHE A 105 -1.07 1.79 16.11
C PHE A 105 -0.91 0.99 14.81
N PHE A 106 -1.51 -0.21 14.71
CA PHE A 106 -1.57 -0.97 13.46
C PHE A 106 -2.15 -0.13 12.31
N PHE A 107 -3.26 0.57 12.52
CA PHE A 107 -3.82 1.47 11.49
C PHE A 107 -2.88 2.63 11.16
N ALA A 108 -2.18 3.19 12.15
CA ALA A 108 -1.18 4.24 11.92
C ALA A 108 -0.04 3.75 11.01
N THR A 109 0.35 2.47 11.09
CA THR A 109 1.39 1.90 10.21
C THR A 109 1.01 1.89 8.73
N PHE A 110 -0.27 1.95 8.37
CA PHE A 110 -0.69 2.09 6.96
C PHE A 110 -0.46 3.50 6.45
N LYS A 111 -0.70 4.52 7.29
CA LYS A 111 -0.45 5.91 6.93
C LYS A 111 1.04 6.23 6.79
N LEU A 112 1.88 5.59 7.61
CA LEU A 112 3.34 5.78 7.60
C LEU A 112 4.05 5.07 6.44
N ALA A 113 3.37 4.18 5.71
CA ALA A 113 3.96 3.38 4.64
C ALA A 113 3.96 4.06 3.26
N ARG A 114 3.85 5.40 3.21
CA ARG A 114 3.91 6.17 1.97
C ARG A 114 5.37 6.26 1.47
N PRO A 115 5.60 6.12 0.15
CA PRO A 115 6.94 6.27 -0.40
C PRO A 115 7.38 7.73 -0.43
N SER A 116 8.69 7.96 -0.38
CA SER A 116 9.25 9.25 -0.75
C SER A 116 9.15 9.48 -2.26
N PRO A 117 9.06 10.74 -2.73
CA PRO A 117 8.96 11.05 -4.16
C PRO A 117 10.07 10.41 -5.01
N ASP A 118 11.34 10.50 -4.58
CA ASP A 118 12.47 9.85 -5.26
C ASP A 118 12.29 8.34 -5.41
N ARG A 119 11.80 7.68 -4.35
CA ARG A 119 11.61 6.24 -4.33
C ARG A 119 10.46 5.85 -5.24
N ALA A 120 9.39 6.63 -5.27
CA ALA A 120 8.25 6.40 -6.15
C ALA A 120 8.67 6.52 -7.62
N LEU A 121 9.45 7.53 -7.98
CA LEU A 121 9.96 7.71 -9.34
C LEU A 121 10.87 6.55 -9.77
N HIS A 122 11.81 6.15 -8.92
CA HIS A 122 12.68 5.00 -9.20
C HIS A 122 11.89 3.69 -9.34
N LEU A 123 10.81 3.49 -8.58
CA LEU A 123 9.95 2.32 -8.72
C LEU A 123 9.12 2.38 -10.00
N ALA A 124 8.61 3.55 -10.38
CA ALA A 124 7.86 3.77 -11.61
C ALA A 124 8.70 3.50 -12.86
N GLU A 125 9.96 3.93 -12.86
CA GLU A 125 10.92 3.65 -13.92
C GLU A 125 11.10 2.15 -14.16
N GLN A 126 11.15 1.34 -13.08
CA GLN A 126 11.29 -0.12 -13.18
C GLN A 126 10.11 -0.82 -13.87
N ILE A 127 8.93 -0.21 -13.84
CA ILE A 127 7.71 -0.74 -14.46
C ILE A 127 7.32 0.01 -15.73
N GLY A 128 8.15 0.97 -16.17
CA GLY A 128 7.91 1.77 -17.37
C GLY A 128 6.72 2.72 -17.23
N ILE A 129 6.37 3.13 -16.01
CA ILE A 129 5.38 4.20 -15.80
C ILE A 129 6.06 5.55 -16.05
N PRO A 130 5.47 6.41 -16.90
CA PRO A 130 5.99 7.76 -17.13
C PRO A 130 6.14 8.55 -15.82
N PRO A 131 7.30 9.18 -15.55
CA PRO A 131 7.55 9.91 -14.32
C PRO A 131 6.59 11.09 -14.13
N GLU A 132 6.00 11.60 -15.20
CA GLU A 132 5.03 12.70 -15.21
C GLU A 132 3.73 12.31 -14.48
N LEU A 133 3.27 11.05 -14.63
CA LEU A 133 2.07 10.56 -13.93
C LEU A 133 2.30 10.49 -12.41
N VAL A 134 3.50 10.07 -12.02
CA VAL A 134 3.92 10.03 -10.61
C VAL A 134 4.05 11.44 -10.05
N ALA A 135 4.64 12.36 -10.82
CA ALA A 135 4.78 13.75 -10.44
C ALA A 135 3.41 14.42 -10.27
N GLN A 136 2.49 14.20 -11.20
CA GLN A 136 1.12 14.70 -11.14
C GLN A 136 0.42 14.25 -9.86
N TYR A 137 0.60 13.00 -9.44
CA TYR A 137 0.08 12.51 -8.16
C TYR A 137 0.61 13.31 -6.96
N PHE A 138 1.92 13.58 -6.90
CA PHE A 138 2.51 14.36 -5.81
C PHE A 138 2.06 15.82 -5.81
N VAL A 139 2.01 16.45 -6.99
CA VAL A 139 1.50 17.82 -7.18
C VAL A 139 0.05 17.94 -6.71
N GLN A 140 -0.82 17.01 -7.13
CA GLN A 140 -2.23 16.98 -6.74
C GLN A 140 -2.41 16.83 -5.22
N ASN A 141 -1.49 16.14 -4.55
CA ASN A 141 -1.51 15.95 -3.10
C ASN A 141 -0.71 17.01 -2.32
N ASN A 142 -0.23 18.06 -2.99
CA ASN A 142 0.58 19.14 -2.41
C ASN A 142 1.85 18.63 -1.69
N ILE A 143 2.49 17.61 -2.27
CA ILE A 143 3.75 17.03 -1.80
C ILE A 143 4.87 17.54 -2.72
N PRO A 144 5.96 18.13 -2.18
CA PRO A 144 7.05 18.64 -3.00
C PRO A 144 7.73 17.50 -3.76
N LEU A 145 8.05 17.76 -5.03
CA LEU A 145 8.88 16.88 -5.85
C LEU A 145 10.36 17.00 -5.43
N PRO A 146 11.22 16.02 -5.80
CA PRO A 146 12.66 16.15 -5.65
C PRO A 146 13.17 17.40 -6.35
N GLU A 147 14.13 18.12 -5.74
CA GLU A 147 14.65 19.38 -6.28
C GLU A 147 15.27 19.24 -7.68
N ASP A 148 15.79 18.05 -7.99
CA ASP A 148 16.43 17.72 -9.25
C ASP A 148 15.50 16.98 -10.23
N PHE A 149 14.18 17.01 -9.99
CA PHE A 149 13.20 16.39 -10.88
C PHE A 149 13.28 16.97 -12.29
N ASP A 150 13.29 18.30 -12.41
CA ASP A 150 13.31 18.98 -13.71
C ASP A 150 14.63 18.69 -14.45
N ASP A 151 15.74 18.60 -13.72
CA ASP A 151 17.05 18.26 -14.28
C ASP A 151 17.10 16.80 -14.78
N ARG A 152 16.48 15.86 -14.05
CA ARG A 152 16.48 14.43 -14.41
C ARG A 152 15.49 14.08 -15.52
N TYR A 153 14.34 14.74 -15.56
CA TYR A 153 13.21 14.35 -16.43
C TYR A 153 12.78 15.44 -17.41
N GLY A 154 13.49 16.56 -17.48
CA GLY A 154 13.20 17.66 -18.42
C GLY A 154 12.00 18.51 -18.03
N GLY A 155 11.57 18.42 -16.78
CA GLY A 155 10.42 19.12 -16.22
C GLY A 155 9.08 18.46 -16.56
N VAL A 156 8.08 18.71 -15.70
CA VAL A 156 6.70 18.35 -16.04
C VAL A 156 6.25 19.31 -17.14
N GLN A 157 6.27 18.87 -18.40
CA GLN A 157 5.41 19.54 -19.38
C GLN A 157 4.00 19.42 -18.82
N GLU A 158 3.34 20.54 -18.55
CA GLU A 158 1.90 20.52 -18.25
C GLU A 158 1.27 19.68 -19.34
N VAL A 159 0.83 18.46 -18.98
CA VAL A 159 0.01 17.65 -19.86
C VAL A 159 -1.23 18.51 -20.00
N GLU A 160 -1.32 19.26 -21.11
CA GLU A 160 -2.52 19.97 -21.50
C GLU A 160 -3.64 18.98 -21.24
N ALA A 161 -4.51 19.32 -20.29
CA ALA A 161 -5.62 18.46 -19.95
C ALA A 161 -6.33 18.20 -21.27
N VAL A 162 -6.18 16.99 -21.80
CA VAL A 162 -6.88 16.57 -23.00
C VAL A 162 -8.34 16.76 -22.61
N ASP A 163 -8.98 17.75 -23.23
CA ASP A 163 -10.37 18.06 -22.98
C ASP A 163 -11.19 16.91 -23.58
N ASP A 164 -11.22 15.79 -22.86
CA ASP A 164 -11.92 14.56 -23.23
C ASP A 164 -13.42 14.81 -23.45
N ARG A 165 -13.92 16.02 -23.13
CA ARG A 165 -15.27 16.46 -23.46
C ARG A 165 -15.50 16.52 -24.98
N GLU A 166 -14.53 16.97 -25.78
CA GLU A 166 -14.73 17.04 -27.23
C GLU A 166 -14.76 15.65 -27.88
N GLU A 167 -13.95 14.71 -27.40
CA GLU A 167 -13.92 13.35 -27.96
C GLU A 167 -15.14 12.51 -27.52
N TYR A 168 -15.65 12.71 -26.30
CA TYR A 168 -16.90 12.10 -25.85
C TYR A 168 -18.13 12.63 -26.61
N ASP A 169 -18.20 13.95 -26.87
CA ASP A 169 -19.31 14.54 -27.60
C ASP A 169 -19.32 14.13 -29.08
N ALA A 170 -18.14 13.96 -29.70
CA ALA A 170 -18.01 13.46 -31.05
C ALA A 170 -18.51 12.01 -31.20
N ARG A 171 -18.13 11.09 -30.30
CA ARG A 171 -18.58 9.68 -30.35
C ARG A 171 -20.06 9.53 -29.97
N GLY A 172 -20.57 10.36 -29.08
CA GLY A 172 -21.99 10.39 -28.72
C GLY A 172 -22.89 10.76 -29.90
N ASN A 173 -22.46 11.72 -30.73
CA ASN A 173 -23.22 12.14 -31.92
C ASN A 173 -23.19 11.13 -33.06
N GLU A 174 -22.06 10.44 -33.30
CA GLU A 174 -22.00 9.37 -34.32
C GLU A 174 -22.89 8.17 -33.95
N SER A 175 -22.97 7.86 -32.66
CA SER A 175 -23.84 6.78 -32.15
C SER A 175 -25.33 7.10 -32.32
N ARG A 176 -25.72 8.38 -32.19
CA ARG A 176 -27.10 8.83 -32.45
C ARG A 176 -27.47 8.84 -33.92
N ARG A 177 -26.56 9.23 -34.82
CA ARG A 177 -26.86 9.22 -36.28
C ARG A 177 -27.18 7.82 -36.80
N ARG A 178 -26.46 6.79 -36.33
CA ARG A 178 -26.68 5.40 -36.74
C ARG A 178 -28.04 4.80 -36.33
N TYR A 179 -28.82 5.47 -35.48
CA TYR A 179 -30.12 4.98 -35.01
C TYR A 179 -31.32 5.58 -35.76
N TYR A 180 -31.10 6.57 -36.64
CA TYR A 180 -32.16 7.29 -37.36
C TYR A 180 -32.09 7.14 -38.89
N ASP A 181 -31.10 6.40 -39.40
CA ASP A 181 -30.99 5.97 -40.81
C ASP A 181 -31.35 4.48 -40.93
#